data_AF-X1A9T9-F1
#
_entry.id   AF-X1A9T9-F1
#
_cell.length_a   1.000
_cell.length_b   1.000
_cell.length_c   1.000
_cell.angle_alpha   90.00
_cell.angle_beta   90.00
_cell.angle_gamma   90.00
#
_symmetry.space_group_name_H-M   'P 1'
#
loop_
_entity.id
_entity.type
_entity.pdbx_description
1 polymer ?
#
loop_
_entity_poly.entity_id
_entity_poly.type
_entity_poly.pdbx_seq_one_letter_code
_entity_poly.pdbx_strand_id
1 'polypeptide(L)'
;MRLDMARFLKDKEQLVNYFARENIVPVKAPPWAKPRFELRRNTKQPGHLVSSNMLPVVLEALGVQDERSCKDVREHIKHLRKVYGYK
;
A
#
# COMPACT_ATOMS: atom_id res chain seq x y z
N MET A 1 -17.95 -2.63 -11.42
CA MET A 1 -17.13 -2.03 -10.33
C MET A 1 -16.51 -3.02 -9.35
N ARG A 2 -17.16 -4.10 -8.88
CA ARG A 2 -16.49 -5.11 -8.00
C ARG A 2 -15.48 -6.02 -8.73
N LEU A 3 -15.71 -6.31 -10.01
CA LEU A 3 -14.85 -7.21 -10.82
C LEU A 3 -13.49 -6.60 -11.16
N ASP A 4 -13.42 -5.29 -11.40
CA ASP A 4 -12.18 -4.59 -11.74
C ASP A 4 -11.21 -4.55 -10.56
N MET A 5 -11.75 -4.40 -9.34
CA MET A 5 -10.97 -4.36 -8.11
C MET A 5 -10.37 -5.74 -7.76
N ALA A 6 -11.08 -6.83 -8.04
CA ALA A 6 -10.56 -8.18 -7.87
C ALA A 6 -9.44 -8.51 -8.86
N ARG A 7 -9.50 -7.99 -10.10
CA ARG A 7 -8.40 -8.11 -11.07
C ARG A 7 -7.17 -7.31 -10.63
N PHE A 8 -7.41 -6.11 -10.12
CA PHE A 8 -6.37 -5.23 -9.60
C PHE A 8 -5.64 -5.81 -8.37
N LEU A 9 -6.35 -6.55 -7.50
CA LEU A 9 -5.75 -7.25 -6.36
C LEU A 9 -5.00 -8.55 -6.76
N LYS A 10 -5.23 -9.09 -7.96
CA LYS A 10 -4.52 -10.27 -8.46
C LYS A 10 -3.16 -9.94 -9.08
N ASP A 11 -2.97 -8.72 -9.54
CA ASP A 11 -1.73 -8.26 -10.14
C ASP A 11 -0.97 -7.37 -9.14
N LYS A 12 -0.04 -8.00 -8.43
CA LYS A 12 0.81 -7.34 -7.43
C LYS A 12 1.59 -6.17 -8.03
N GLU A 13 2.08 -6.28 -9.26
CA GLU A 13 2.88 -5.21 -9.87
C GLU A 13 2.02 -4.00 -10.22
N GLN A 14 0.81 -4.22 -10.75
CA GLN A 14 -0.13 -3.11 -10.99
C GLN A 14 -0.54 -2.42 -9.69
N LEU A 15 -0.78 -3.18 -8.63
CA LEU A 15 -1.11 -2.66 -7.30
C LEU A 15 0.05 -1.80 -6.73
N VAL A 16 1.28 -2.30 -6.83
CA VAL A 16 2.48 -1.58 -6.36
C VAL A 16 2.75 -0.33 -7.19
N ASN A 17 2.57 -0.38 -8.51
CA ASN A 17 2.68 0.79 -9.40
C ASN A 17 1.63 1.86 -9.08
N TYR A 18 0.39 1.47 -8.81
CA TYR A 18 -0.65 2.39 -8.37
C TYR A 18 -0.30 3.07 -7.05
N PHE A 19 0.19 2.31 -6.06
CA PHE A 19 0.64 2.90 -4.79
C PHE A 19 1.84 3.81 -4.95
N ALA A 20 2.78 3.49 -5.85
CA ALA A 20 3.85 4.40 -6.22
C ALA A 20 3.31 5.71 -6.81
N ARG A 21 2.36 5.64 -7.75
CA ARG A 21 1.75 6.83 -8.36
C ARG A 21 0.99 7.69 -7.35
N GLU A 22 0.19 7.06 -6.49
CA GLU A 22 -0.64 7.76 -5.49
C GLU A 22 0.13 8.17 -4.23
N ASN A 23 1.40 7.78 -4.12
CA ASN A 23 2.25 7.99 -2.94
C ASN A 23 1.70 7.30 -1.68
N ILE A 24 1.15 6.10 -1.83
CA ILE A 24 0.61 5.28 -0.73
C ILE A 24 1.68 4.27 -0.33
N VAL A 25 1.96 4.14 0.97
CA VAL A 25 2.94 3.19 1.49
C VAL A 25 2.37 2.41 2.68
N PRO A 26 2.70 1.11 2.82
CA PRO A 26 2.43 0.39 4.05
C PRO A 26 3.38 0.88 5.15
N VAL A 27 2.83 1.06 6.35
CA VAL A 27 3.58 1.41 7.56
C VAL A 27 3.09 0.57 8.73
N LYS A 28 3.94 0.45 9.75
CA LYS A 28 3.55 -0.15 11.02
C LYS A 28 2.45 0.70 11.67
N ALA A 29 1.33 0.06 11.98
CA ALA A 29 0.24 0.71 12.70
C ALA A 29 0.58 0.82 14.20
N PRO A 30 -0.11 1.70 14.94
CA PRO A 30 0.02 1.75 16.39
C PRO A 30 -0.29 0.38 17.04
N PRO A 31 0.29 0.07 18.22
CA PRO A 31 0.17 -1.26 18.84
C PRO A 31 -1.27 -1.66 19.21
N TRP A 32 -2.19 -0.69 19.31
CA TRP A 32 -3.61 -0.92 19.56
C TRP A 32 -4.45 -1.13 18.29
N ALA A 33 -3.88 -0.95 17.09
CA ALA A 33 -4.60 -1.09 15.83
C ALA A 33 -4.72 -2.57 15.41
N LYS A 34 -5.91 -2.94 14.94
CA LYS A 34 -6.20 -4.24 14.32
C LYS A 34 -6.69 -3.94 12.91
N PRO A 35 -5.78 -3.61 11.99
CA PRO A 35 -4.57 -4.39 11.67
C PRO A 35 -3.21 -3.82 12.14
N ARG A 36 -2.18 -4.69 12.20
CA ARG A 36 -0.78 -4.35 12.59
C ARG A 36 -0.06 -3.41 11.62
N PHE A 37 -0.57 -3.29 10.39
CA PHE A 37 -0.05 -2.41 9.37
C PHE A 37 -1.19 -1.56 8.82
N GLU A 38 -0.87 -0.36 8.37
CA GLU A 38 -1.81 0.55 7.75
C GLU A 38 -1.22 1.13 6.47
N LEU A 39 -2.09 1.58 5.56
CA LEU A 39 -1.69 2.23 4.32
C LEU A 39 -1.81 3.74 4.51
N ARG A 40 -0.68 4.44 4.39
CA ARG A 40 -0.61 5.90 4.50
C ARG A 40 -0.31 6.52 3.16
N ARG A 41 -1.08 7.55 2.81
CA ARG A 41 -0.72 8.43 1.71
C ARG A 41 0.22 9.52 2.22
N ASN A 42 1.39 9.63 1.61
CA ASN A 42 2.39 10.64 1.95
C ASN A 42 2.10 11.96 1.21
N THR A 43 0.91 12.51 1.44
CA THR A 43 0.49 13.84 0.94
C THR A 43 0.59 14.87 2.06
N LYS A 44 0.72 16.17 1.71
CA LYS A 44 0.70 17.28 2.68
C LYS A 44 -0.59 17.37 3.51
N GLN A 45 -1.61 16.61 3.15
CA GLN A 45 -2.83 16.46 3.94
C GLN A 45 -2.85 15.08 4.62
N PRO A 46 -3.15 15.04 5.93
CA PRO A 46 -3.26 13.80 6.69
C PRO A 46 -4.53 13.05 6.24
N GLY A 47 -4.39 12.20 5.22
CA GLY A 47 -5.47 11.39 4.67
C GLY A 47 -5.26 9.91 4.94
N HIS A 48 -6.04 9.35 5.87
CA HIS A 48 -6.17 7.91 6.10
C HIS A 48 -6.95 7.33 4.91
N LEU A 49 -6.27 6.68 3.96
CA LEU A 49 -6.80 6.52 2.59
C LEU A 49 -7.22 5.11 2.17
N VAL A 50 -7.36 4.16 3.09
CA VAL A 50 -7.94 2.86 2.74
C VAL A 50 -9.03 2.51 3.74
N SER A 51 -10.24 2.29 3.21
CA SER A 51 -11.38 1.78 3.98
C SER A 51 -10.95 0.58 4.81
N SER A 52 -11.20 0.64 6.12
CA SER A 52 -10.77 -0.34 7.13
C SER A 52 -11.10 -1.79 6.75
N ASN A 53 -12.17 -2.01 5.99
CA ASN A 53 -12.63 -3.35 5.62
C ASN A 53 -11.78 -4.03 4.53
N MET A 54 -11.11 -3.26 3.67
CA MET A 54 -10.30 -3.81 2.56
C MET A 54 -8.80 -3.81 2.87
N LEU A 55 -8.39 -3.11 3.91
CA LEU A 55 -6.99 -2.97 4.31
C LEU A 55 -6.28 -4.33 4.50
N PRO A 56 -6.86 -5.36 5.16
CA PRO A 56 -6.21 -6.66 5.29
C PRO A 56 -5.95 -7.34 3.94
N VAL A 57 -6.94 -7.31 3.04
CA VAL A 57 -6.86 -7.94 1.71
C VAL A 57 -5.80 -7.26 0.85
N VAL A 58 -5.71 -5.93 0.94
CA VAL A 58 -4.72 -5.15 0.19
C VAL A 58 -3.31 -5.40 0.72
N LEU A 59 -3.12 -5.47 2.04
CA LEU A 59 -1.82 -5.79 2.64
C LEU A 59 -1.38 -7.21 2.26
N GLU A 60 -2.29 -8.16 2.24
CA GLU A 60 -2.04 -9.52 1.78
C GLU A 60 -1.63 -9.55 0.30
N ALA A 61 -2.36 -8.83 -0.57
CA ALA A 61 -2.02 -8.72 -2.00
C ALA A 61 -0.66 -8.06 -2.25
N LEU A 62 -0.26 -7.09 -1.42
CA LEU A 62 1.10 -6.52 -1.43
C LEU A 62 2.17 -7.50 -0.92
N GLY A 63 1.76 -8.55 -0.20
CA GLY A 63 2.65 -9.48 0.49
C GLY A 63 3.21 -8.92 1.80
N VAL A 64 2.52 -7.99 2.46
CA VAL A 64 2.92 -7.42 3.75
C VAL A 64 2.40 -8.29 4.89
N GLN A 65 3.29 -9.08 5.48
CA GLN A 65 2.96 -9.99 6.59
C GLN A 65 3.74 -9.65 7.87
N ASP A 66 4.88 -9.01 7.71
CA ASP A 66 5.82 -8.67 8.78
C ASP A 66 6.55 -7.34 8.47
N GLU A 67 7.41 -6.91 9.38
CA GLU A 67 8.14 -5.64 9.21
C GLU A 67 9.13 -5.66 8.04
N ARG A 68 9.68 -6.83 7.71
CA ARG A 68 10.64 -6.98 6.60
C ARG A 68 9.94 -6.81 5.26
N SER A 69 8.87 -7.55 5.04
CA SER A 69 8.00 -7.44 3.85
C SER A 69 7.38 -6.04 3.73
N CYS A 70 6.98 -5.42 4.84
CA CYS A 70 6.53 -4.02 4.84
C CYS A 70 7.64 -3.07 4.34
N LYS A 71 8.88 -3.26 4.79
CA LYS A 71 10.03 -2.47 4.35
C LYS A 71 10.36 -2.70 2.88
N ASP A 72 10.34 -3.95 2.42
CA ASP A 72 10.65 -4.31 1.03
C ASP A 72 9.64 -3.69 0.06
N VAL A 73 8.34 -3.79 0.36
CA VAL A 73 7.29 -3.15 -0.44
C VAL A 73 7.46 -1.62 -0.44
N ARG A 74 7.79 -1.02 0.70
CA ARG A 74 8.02 0.43 0.80
C ARG A 74 9.22 0.89 -0.03
N GLU A 75 10.34 0.18 0.01
CA GLU A 75 11.49 0.53 -0.82
C GLU A 75 11.23 0.28 -2.30
N HIS A 76 10.46 -0.75 -2.66
CA HIS A 76 10.01 -0.97 -4.04
C HIS A 76 9.18 0.23 -4.54
N ILE A 77 8.18 0.65 -3.77
CA ILE A 77 7.34 1.82 -4.07
C ILE A 77 8.21 3.08 -4.26
N LYS A 78 9.17 3.31 -3.36
CA LYS A 78 10.12 4.43 -3.43
C LYS A 78 11.01 4.36 -4.68
N HIS A 79 11.49 3.17 -5.04
CA HIS A 79 12.29 2.95 -6.24
C HIS A 79 11.48 3.30 -7.50
N LEU A 80 10.26 2.77 -7.64
CA LEU A 80 9.37 3.09 -8.76
C LEU A 80 9.10 4.60 -8.87
N ARG A 81 8.83 5.27 -7.75
CA ARG A 81 8.64 6.72 -7.74
C ARG A 81 9.86 7.47 -8.28
N LYS A 82 11.07 7.03 -7.92
CA LYS A 82 12.32 7.61 -8.43
C LYS A 82 12.51 7.34 -9.93
N VAL A 83 12.25 6.11 -10.38
CA VAL A 83 12.41 5.69 -11.79
C VAL A 83 11.43 6.43 -12.70
N TYR A 84 10.16 6.51 -12.31
CA TYR A 84 9.10 7.13 -13.12
C TYR A 84 8.90 8.63 -12.85
N GLY A 85 9.66 9.23 -11.93
CA GLY A 85 9.57 10.66 -11.63
C GLY A 85 8.26 11.08 -10.95
N TYR A 86 7.60 10.18 -10.20
CA TYR A 86 6.38 10.49 -9.47
C TYR A 86 6.68 11.48 -8.33
N LYS A 87 5.97 12.62 -8.31
CA LYS A 87 6.11 13.68 -7.31
C LYS A 87 5.40 13.36 -6.00
#